data_AF-A0A261TWV6-F1
#
_entry.id   AF-A0A261TWV6-F1
#
_cell.length_a   1.000
_cell.length_b   1.000
_cell.length_c   1.000
_cell.angle_alpha   90.00
_cell.angle_beta   90.00
_cell.angle_gamma   90.00
#
_symmetry.space_group_name_H-M   'P 1'
#
loop_
_entity.id
_entity.type
_entity.pdbx_description
1 polymer ?
#
loop_
_entity_poly.entity_id
_entity_poly.type
_entity_poly.pdbx_seq_one_letter_code
_entity_poly.pdbx_strand_id
1 'polypeptide(L)'
;MNDTKDQGQTAAHTNTSHSAEPPPIAGPLEHPRRPGWRPPPGACDSHAHLFGPIDRFPYTEGRGYTPPEAPLERYLSLLDHLGLDRGVIVQGNSHGYDNRVVIDAVEREPRRLRGVCITDTRVGPAELKRWDAAGIRGLRFHLFAKSNQPTYLRGVGWDVLQTFLPTMRDLGWVVQLWIDWRLLPDIVDEVAALGRQAPVVVDHVLSLPASRGASDPAFQALLRLVGEGLVYAKLSAQNRQSDDRDRYDDVRPMHEQLVASNPERLLWGSDWPHTSSPADLMPDDGALVDLLEQWVPCAATRETILVHTPQRLFWHR
;
A
#
# COMPACT_ATOMS: atom_id res chain seq x y z
N MET A 1 41.01 -22.45 -62.08
CA MET A 1 41.83 -21.79 -61.05
C MET A 1 40.97 -20.70 -60.43
N ASN A 2 40.11 -21.13 -59.52
CA ASN A 2 40.24 -21.02 -58.05
C ASN A 2 39.47 -19.78 -57.59
N ASP A 3 38.20 -19.96 -57.21
CA ASP A 3 37.74 -20.34 -55.86
C ASP A 3 37.92 -19.21 -54.84
N THR A 4 36.81 -18.60 -54.44
CA THR A 4 36.42 -18.34 -53.03
C THR A 4 35.03 -17.69 -53.04
N LYS A 5 33.97 -18.49 -52.91
CA LYS A 5 33.27 -18.90 -51.68
C LYS A 5 32.63 -17.76 -50.89
N ASP A 6 31.37 -17.56 -51.27
CA ASP A 6 30.20 -17.33 -50.41
C ASP A 6 30.38 -17.83 -48.96
N GLN A 7 30.23 -16.91 -48.00
CA GLN A 7 29.89 -17.23 -46.62
C GLN A 7 28.89 -16.17 -46.13
N GLY A 8 27.61 -16.44 -46.38
CA GLY A 8 26.53 -15.92 -45.56
C GLY A 8 26.68 -16.39 -44.12
N GLN A 9 27.07 -15.47 -43.23
CA GLN A 9 26.84 -15.59 -41.80
C GLN A 9 25.68 -14.66 -41.44
N THR A 10 24.45 -15.17 -41.56
CA THR A 10 23.33 -14.67 -40.78
C THR A 10 23.61 -14.99 -39.33
N ALA A 11 24.19 -14.03 -38.61
CA ALA A 11 24.23 -14.06 -37.15
C ALA A 11 22.79 -14.06 -36.66
N ALA A 12 22.31 -15.23 -36.25
CA ALA A 12 21.10 -15.34 -35.45
C ALA A 12 21.39 -14.59 -34.14
N HIS A 13 20.89 -13.35 -34.05
CA HIS A 13 20.75 -12.66 -32.77
C HIS A 13 19.70 -13.44 -31.96
N THR A 14 20.13 -14.51 -31.31
CA THR A 14 19.42 -15.06 -30.17
C THR A 14 19.56 -14.03 -29.05
N ASN A 15 18.68 -13.04 -29.07
CA ASN A 15 18.47 -12.15 -27.95
C ASN A 15 17.76 -12.98 -26.86
N THR A 16 18.52 -13.86 -26.19
CA THR A 16 18.11 -14.48 -24.95
C THR A 16 18.21 -13.39 -23.88
N SER A 17 17.23 -12.48 -23.85
CA SER A 17 16.97 -11.69 -22.65
C SER A 17 16.43 -12.66 -21.62
N HIS A 18 17.31 -13.39 -20.96
CA HIS A 18 16.98 -13.93 -19.65
C HIS A 18 16.65 -12.72 -18.79
N SER A 19 15.36 -12.49 -18.54
CA SER A 19 14.95 -11.54 -17.52
C SER A 19 15.60 -12.02 -16.22
N ALA A 20 16.68 -11.36 -15.81
CA ALA A 20 17.34 -11.69 -14.57
C ALA A 20 16.27 -11.69 -13.46
N GLU A 21 16.27 -12.74 -12.65
CA GLU A 21 15.30 -12.84 -11.56
C GLU A 21 15.43 -11.59 -10.67
N PRO A 22 14.33 -10.86 -10.40
CA PRO A 22 14.39 -9.66 -9.59
C PRO A 22 14.95 -9.93 -8.19
N PRO A 23 15.72 -8.98 -7.62
CA PRO A 23 16.50 -9.24 -6.41
C PRO A 23 15.62 -9.68 -5.24
N PRO A 24 16.06 -10.67 -4.44
CA PRO A 24 15.38 -11.01 -3.21
C PRO A 24 15.45 -9.86 -2.21
N ILE A 25 14.42 -9.71 -1.39
CA ILE A 25 14.38 -8.75 -0.28
C ILE A 25 14.24 -9.46 1.06
N ALA A 26 14.47 -8.74 2.16
CA ALA A 26 14.28 -9.27 3.50
C ALA A 26 12.80 -9.53 3.80
N GLY A 27 12.54 -10.51 4.67
CA GLY A 27 11.22 -10.77 5.23
C GLY A 27 10.99 -10.02 6.54
N PRO A 28 9.74 -9.98 7.03
CA PRO A 28 9.41 -9.34 8.28
C PRO A 28 10.04 -10.10 9.44
N LEU A 29 10.19 -9.44 10.59
CA LEU A 29 10.66 -10.11 11.81
C LEU A 29 9.81 -11.34 12.10
N GLU A 30 10.47 -12.44 12.46
CA GLU A 30 9.79 -13.70 12.75
C GLU A 30 8.96 -13.62 14.04
N HIS A 31 9.49 -12.88 15.02
CA HIS A 31 8.91 -12.74 16.34
C HIS A 31 8.88 -11.26 16.74
N PRO A 32 7.93 -10.46 16.24
CA PRO A 32 7.76 -9.10 16.72
C PRO A 32 7.38 -9.13 18.20
N ARG A 33 7.79 -8.10 18.95
CA ARG A 33 7.43 -8.01 20.36
C ARG A 33 5.91 -7.91 20.54
N ARG A 34 5.40 -8.29 21.72
CA ARG A 34 3.99 -7.99 22.06
C ARG A 34 3.87 -6.49 22.35
N PRO A 35 2.86 -5.80 21.81
CA PRO A 35 2.55 -4.42 22.22
C PRO A 35 2.32 -4.34 23.73
N GLY A 36 2.77 -3.25 24.36
CA GLY A 36 2.47 -2.93 25.76
C GLY A 36 1.04 -2.46 25.97
N TRP A 37 0.36 -2.06 24.89
CA TRP A 37 -1.03 -1.64 24.86
C TRP A 37 -1.85 -2.51 23.90
N ARG A 38 -3.10 -2.81 24.28
CA ARG A 38 -4.03 -3.54 23.42
C ARG A 38 -4.96 -2.58 22.67
N PRO A 39 -4.98 -2.61 21.32
CA PRO A 39 -5.95 -1.85 20.53
C PRO A 39 -7.42 -2.11 20.93
N PRO A 40 -8.32 -1.13 20.71
CA PRO A 40 -9.73 -1.30 21.03
C PRO A 40 -10.38 -2.41 20.17
N PRO A 41 -11.47 -3.04 20.63
CA PRO A 41 -12.22 -3.99 19.82
C PRO A 41 -12.61 -3.41 18.45
N GLY A 42 -12.49 -4.23 17.41
CA GLY A 42 -12.70 -3.82 16.02
C GLY A 42 -11.52 -3.06 15.41
N ALA A 43 -10.38 -2.91 16.10
CA ALA A 43 -9.21 -2.25 15.53
C ALA A 43 -8.75 -2.94 14.23
N CYS A 44 -8.32 -2.12 13.27
CA CYS A 44 -8.01 -2.55 11.93
C CYS A 44 -6.59 -2.15 11.54
N ASP A 45 -5.82 -3.11 11.04
CA ASP A 45 -4.66 -2.83 10.19
C ASP A 45 -5.15 -2.48 8.78
N SER A 46 -5.06 -1.22 8.37
CA SER A 46 -5.58 -0.77 7.07
C SER A 46 -4.59 -0.92 5.91
N HIS A 47 -3.41 -1.51 6.12
CA HIS A 47 -2.44 -1.71 5.06
C HIS A 47 -1.49 -2.87 5.36
N ALA A 48 -1.71 -3.99 4.69
CA ALA A 48 -0.76 -5.09 4.63
C ALA A 48 -0.76 -5.74 3.25
N HIS A 49 0.29 -6.49 2.94
CA HIS A 49 0.43 -7.29 1.74
C HIS A 49 0.57 -8.77 2.12
N LEU A 50 0.09 -9.65 1.25
CA LEU A 50 0.36 -11.08 1.35
C LEU A 50 1.26 -11.50 0.20
N PHE A 51 2.17 -12.43 0.47
CA PHE A 51 3.01 -13.04 -0.54
C PHE A 51 2.99 -14.56 -0.41
N GLY A 52 2.65 -15.22 -1.50
CA GLY A 52 2.54 -16.68 -1.53
C GLY A 52 1.33 -17.24 -0.76
N PRO A 53 1.24 -18.59 -0.64
CA PRO A 53 2.26 -19.53 -1.09
C PRO A 53 2.45 -19.53 -2.62
N ILE A 54 3.70 -19.56 -3.08
CA ILE A 54 4.13 -19.25 -4.46
C ILE A 54 3.62 -20.30 -5.45
N ASP A 55 3.47 -21.55 -5.02
CA ASP A 55 2.92 -22.65 -5.81
C ASP A 55 1.46 -22.40 -6.24
N ARG A 56 0.71 -21.65 -5.42
CA ARG A 56 -0.69 -21.28 -5.67
C ARG A 56 -0.82 -19.86 -6.22
N PHE A 57 0.01 -18.95 -5.74
CA PHE A 57 0.03 -17.55 -6.10
C PHE A 57 1.44 -17.16 -6.58
N PRO A 58 1.78 -17.45 -7.85
CA PRO A 58 3.09 -17.13 -8.38
C PRO A 58 3.31 -15.61 -8.46
N TYR A 59 4.57 -15.20 -8.37
CA TYR A 59 4.94 -13.81 -8.64
C TYR A 59 4.92 -13.51 -10.14
N THR A 60 4.59 -12.27 -10.48
CA THR A 60 4.54 -11.83 -11.88
C THR A 60 5.94 -11.69 -12.46
N GLU A 61 6.06 -11.96 -13.77
CA GLU A 61 7.22 -11.54 -14.55
C GLU A 61 7.30 -10.01 -14.59
N GLY A 62 8.52 -9.47 -14.63
CA GLY A 62 8.75 -8.02 -14.66
C GLY A 62 8.56 -7.30 -13.31
N ARG A 63 8.38 -8.03 -12.20
CA ARG A 63 8.36 -7.45 -10.84
C ARG A 63 9.69 -6.76 -10.49
N GLY A 64 9.64 -5.79 -9.58
CA GLY A 64 10.85 -5.06 -9.14
C GLY A 64 11.68 -5.77 -8.07
N TYR A 65 11.08 -6.72 -7.34
CA TYR A 65 11.70 -7.42 -6.22
C TYR A 65 11.01 -8.77 -5.94
N THR A 66 11.71 -9.66 -5.24
CA THR A 66 11.23 -10.99 -4.86
C THR A 66 11.14 -11.10 -3.32
N PRO A 67 9.94 -10.97 -2.73
CA PRO A 67 9.77 -11.14 -1.28
C PRO A 67 9.80 -12.63 -0.89
N PRO A 68 10.21 -12.95 0.34
CA PRO A 68 9.93 -14.26 0.91
C PRO A 68 8.41 -14.43 1.12
N GLU A 69 7.98 -15.68 1.29
CA GLU A 69 6.58 -15.97 1.55
C GLU A 69 6.10 -15.36 2.88
N ALA A 70 4.95 -14.71 2.79
CA ALA A 70 4.24 -14.02 3.84
C ALA A 70 2.74 -14.35 3.68
N PRO A 71 2.33 -15.61 3.90
CA PRO A 71 1.00 -16.10 3.58
C PRO A 71 -0.06 -15.60 4.57
N LEU A 72 -1.33 -15.78 4.22
CA LEU A 72 -2.49 -15.35 5.00
C LEU A 72 -2.42 -15.81 6.46
N GLU A 73 -2.06 -17.07 6.71
CA GLU A 73 -2.05 -17.66 8.05
C GLU A 73 -1.05 -16.95 8.97
N ARG A 74 0.08 -16.50 8.41
CA ARG A 74 1.09 -15.72 9.14
C ARG A 74 0.56 -14.32 9.45
N TYR A 75 -0.15 -13.70 8.51
CA TYR A 75 -0.76 -12.40 8.74
C TYR A 75 -1.89 -12.45 9.79
N LEU A 76 -2.76 -13.46 9.75
CA LEU A 76 -3.80 -13.63 10.77
C LEU A 76 -3.21 -13.85 12.16
N SER A 77 -2.14 -14.65 12.25
CA SER A 77 -1.39 -14.85 13.49
C SER A 77 -0.78 -13.54 14.01
N LEU A 78 -0.27 -12.70 13.11
CA LEU A 78 0.22 -11.37 13.44
C LEU A 78 -0.90 -10.47 13.98
N LEU A 79 -2.05 -10.40 13.30
CA LEU A 79 -3.21 -9.62 13.77
C LEU A 79 -3.62 -10.02 15.19
N ASP A 80 -3.73 -11.33 15.45
CA ASP A 80 -4.07 -11.87 16.77
C ASP A 80 -3.00 -11.51 17.82
N HIS A 81 -1.73 -11.55 17.45
CA HIS A 81 -0.60 -11.18 18.33
C HIS A 81 -0.59 -9.69 18.68
N LEU A 82 -0.93 -8.83 17.72
CA LEU A 82 -1.01 -7.37 17.90
C LEU A 82 -2.33 -6.91 18.54
N GLY A 83 -3.32 -7.79 18.65
CA GLY A 83 -4.64 -7.45 19.18
C GLY A 83 -5.52 -6.68 18.19
N LEU A 84 -5.32 -6.88 16.89
CA LEU A 84 -6.09 -6.28 15.81
C LEU A 84 -7.12 -7.28 15.28
N ASP A 85 -8.38 -6.88 15.21
CA ASP A 85 -9.47 -7.78 14.83
C ASP A 85 -9.65 -7.87 13.30
N ARG A 86 -9.26 -6.81 12.58
CA ARG A 86 -9.49 -6.64 11.14
C ARG A 86 -8.24 -6.25 10.37
N GLY A 87 -8.23 -6.54 9.07
CA GLY A 87 -7.14 -6.22 8.15
C GLY A 87 -7.63 -5.79 6.76
N VAL A 88 -6.92 -4.87 6.12
CA VAL A 88 -7.09 -4.54 4.70
C VAL A 88 -5.88 -5.05 3.92
N ILE A 89 -6.11 -6.09 3.11
CA ILE A 89 -5.09 -6.68 2.26
C ILE A 89 -5.00 -5.88 0.96
N VAL A 90 -3.88 -5.19 0.79
CA VAL A 90 -3.56 -4.41 -0.40
C VAL A 90 -2.74 -5.29 -1.33
N GLN A 91 -3.07 -5.30 -2.62
CA GLN A 91 -2.32 -6.03 -3.63
C GLN A 91 -0.83 -5.62 -3.62
N GLY A 92 0.04 -6.61 -3.48
CA GLY A 92 1.49 -6.44 -3.50
C GLY A 92 2.04 -6.40 -4.92
N ASN A 93 2.97 -5.50 -5.19
CA ASN A 93 3.49 -5.27 -6.55
C ASN A 93 4.18 -6.50 -7.17
N SER A 94 4.72 -7.42 -6.36
CA SER A 94 5.31 -8.67 -6.86
C SER A 94 4.29 -9.65 -7.46
N HIS A 95 2.99 -9.48 -7.21
CA HIS A 95 1.93 -10.20 -7.90
C HIS A 95 1.33 -9.41 -9.08
N GLY A 96 1.76 -8.17 -9.31
CA GLY A 96 1.27 -7.33 -10.39
C GLY A 96 -0.26 -7.19 -10.37
N TYR A 97 -0.91 -7.57 -11.47
CA TYR A 97 -2.38 -7.52 -11.63
C TYR A 97 -3.08 -8.83 -11.31
N ASP A 98 -2.34 -9.87 -10.89
CA ASP A 98 -2.93 -11.12 -10.41
C ASP A 98 -3.35 -10.96 -8.95
N ASN A 99 -4.63 -10.63 -8.75
CA ASN A 99 -5.19 -10.35 -7.44
C ASN A 99 -5.64 -11.62 -6.68
N ARG A 100 -5.35 -12.83 -7.18
CA ARG A 100 -5.87 -14.08 -6.59
C ARG A 100 -5.51 -14.26 -5.12
N VAL A 101 -4.31 -13.84 -4.69
CA VAL A 101 -3.91 -13.91 -3.27
C VAL A 101 -4.77 -13.02 -2.36
N VAL A 102 -5.14 -11.83 -2.85
CA VAL A 102 -6.00 -10.89 -2.11
C VAL A 102 -7.44 -11.39 -2.08
N ILE A 103 -7.95 -11.84 -3.23
CA ILE A 103 -9.32 -12.35 -3.36
C ILE A 103 -9.51 -13.59 -2.49
N ASP A 104 -8.57 -14.54 -2.53
CA ASP A 104 -8.61 -15.74 -1.67
C ASP A 104 -8.65 -15.37 -0.19
N ALA A 105 -7.81 -14.41 0.23
CA ALA A 105 -7.76 -13.98 1.62
C ALA A 105 -9.09 -13.40 2.11
N VAL A 106 -9.73 -12.54 1.33
CA VAL A 106 -11.01 -11.91 1.74
C VAL A 106 -12.19 -12.88 1.68
N GLU A 107 -12.15 -13.87 0.79
CA GLU A 107 -13.18 -14.92 0.71
C GLU A 107 -13.06 -15.92 1.86
N ARG A 108 -11.85 -16.24 2.30
CA ARG A 108 -11.59 -17.11 3.45
C ARG A 108 -11.93 -16.44 4.78
N GLU A 109 -11.69 -15.14 4.90
CA GLU A 109 -11.90 -14.38 6.14
C GLU A 109 -12.84 -13.16 5.96
N PRO A 110 -14.08 -13.35 5.48
CA PRO A 110 -14.95 -12.25 5.04
C PRO A 110 -15.48 -11.37 6.18
N ARG A 111 -15.30 -11.80 7.44
CA ARG A 111 -15.61 -10.98 8.63
C ARG A 111 -14.43 -10.11 9.04
N ARG A 112 -13.20 -10.59 8.86
CA ARG A 112 -11.97 -9.95 9.33
C ARG A 112 -11.28 -9.13 8.25
N LEU A 113 -11.39 -9.51 6.98
CA LEU A 113 -10.57 -8.95 5.90
C LEU A 113 -11.37 -8.25 4.81
N ARG A 114 -10.78 -7.19 4.26
CA ARG A 114 -11.19 -6.52 3.02
C ARG A 114 -9.99 -6.34 2.11
N GLY A 115 -10.23 -6.16 0.82
CA GLY A 115 -9.16 -6.12 -0.17
C GLY A 115 -9.11 -4.83 -0.96
N VAL A 116 -7.90 -4.45 -1.39
CA VAL A 116 -7.67 -3.41 -2.39
C VAL A 116 -6.80 -3.99 -3.49
N CYS A 117 -7.32 -4.02 -4.71
CA CYS A 117 -6.67 -4.65 -5.86
C CYS A 117 -5.83 -3.67 -6.69
N ILE A 118 -4.96 -4.20 -7.55
CA ILE A 118 -4.35 -3.44 -8.65
C ILE A 118 -4.72 -4.15 -9.94
N THR A 119 -5.19 -3.40 -10.94
CA THR A 119 -5.51 -3.95 -12.26
C THR A 119 -5.29 -2.91 -13.33
N ASP A 120 -5.02 -3.36 -14.55
CA ASP A 120 -5.11 -2.54 -15.76
C ASP A 120 -6.52 -2.61 -16.38
N THR A 121 -6.67 -1.99 -17.56
CA THR A 121 -7.94 -1.86 -18.29
C THR A 121 -8.36 -3.13 -19.05
N ARG A 122 -7.65 -4.26 -18.88
CA ARG A 122 -8.09 -5.56 -19.44
C ARG A 122 -9.28 -6.15 -18.69
N VAL A 123 -9.56 -5.69 -17.47
CA VAL A 123 -10.80 -6.01 -16.75
C VAL A 123 -11.84 -4.92 -16.95
N GLY A 124 -13.12 -5.31 -17.02
CA GLY A 124 -14.24 -4.40 -17.18
C GLY A 124 -15.07 -4.24 -15.91
N PRO A 125 -16.05 -3.31 -15.88
CA PRO A 125 -16.90 -3.04 -14.70
C PRO A 125 -17.59 -4.26 -14.09
N ALA A 126 -17.92 -5.27 -14.90
CA ALA A 126 -18.54 -6.51 -14.40
C ALA A 126 -17.60 -7.32 -13.49
N GLU A 127 -16.29 -7.29 -13.74
CA GLU A 127 -15.29 -7.94 -12.87
C GLU A 127 -15.19 -7.21 -11.53
N LEU A 128 -15.19 -5.87 -11.54
CA LEU A 128 -15.16 -5.07 -10.32
C LEU A 128 -16.36 -5.36 -9.42
N LYS A 129 -17.56 -5.55 -10.01
CA LYS A 129 -18.75 -5.97 -9.28
C LYS A 129 -18.62 -7.37 -8.66
N ARG A 130 -17.94 -8.32 -9.35
CA ARG A 130 -17.63 -9.64 -8.78
C ARG A 130 -16.66 -9.53 -7.61
N TRP A 131 -15.61 -8.72 -7.75
CA TRP A 131 -14.66 -8.45 -6.68
C TRP A 131 -15.32 -7.76 -5.47
N ASP A 132 -16.30 -6.88 -5.70
CA ASP A 132 -17.06 -6.28 -4.60
C ASP A 132 -17.82 -7.34 -3.79
N ALA A 133 -18.47 -8.28 -4.49
CA ALA A 133 -19.16 -9.40 -3.85
C ALA A 133 -18.20 -10.27 -3.03
N ALA A 134 -16.96 -10.46 -3.49
CA ALA A 134 -15.91 -11.22 -2.80
C ALA A 134 -15.32 -10.50 -1.57
N GLY A 135 -15.43 -9.16 -1.49
CA GLY A 135 -14.90 -8.38 -0.36
C GLY A 135 -13.84 -7.34 -0.72
N ILE A 136 -13.59 -7.11 -2.00
CA ILE A 136 -12.74 -6.01 -2.48
C ILE A 136 -13.49 -4.69 -2.35
N ARG A 137 -12.79 -3.63 -1.94
CA ARG A 137 -13.37 -2.32 -1.61
C ARG A 137 -12.61 -1.16 -2.22
N GLY A 138 -11.67 -1.44 -3.12
CA GLY A 138 -10.89 -0.38 -3.75
C GLY A 138 -9.91 -0.89 -4.77
N LEU A 139 -9.36 0.08 -5.51
CA LEU A 139 -8.22 -0.10 -6.38
C LEU A 139 -7.08 0.81 -5.93
N ARG A 140 -5.83 0.34 -6.08
CA ARG A 140 -4.62 1.10 -5.77
C ARG A 140 -3.95 1.61 -7.05
N PHE A 141 -3.64 2.90 -7.07
CA PHE A 141 -2.98 3.60 -8.16
C PHE A 141 -1.67 4.22 -7.69
N HIS A 142 -0.74 4.35 -8.63
CA HIS A 142 0.64 4.75 -8.41
C HIS A 142 0.92 6.03 -9.22
N LEU A 143 1.05 7.16 -8.53
CA LEU A 143 1.27 8.47 -9.16
C LEU A 143 2.73 8.91 -8.94
N PHE A 144 3.56 8.67 -9.94
CA PHE A 144 4.99 9.00 -9.92
C PHE A 144 5.34 9.93 -11.08
N ALA A 145 6.28 10.85 -10.85
CA ALA A 145 6.82 11.70 -11.90
C ALA A 145 7.38 10.83 -13.04
N LYS A 146 7.19 11.25 -14.31
CA LYS A 146 7.63 10.50 -15.50
C LYS A 146 9.14 10.17 -15.47
N SER A 147 9.96 11.05 -14.90
CA SER A 147 11.41 10.86 -14.73
C SER A 147 11.78 9.79 -13.69
N ASN A 148 10.84 9.39 -12.83
CA ASN A 148 11.02 8.40 -11.77
C ASN A 148 10.13 7.16 -11.99
N GLN A 149 9.60 6.98 -13.21
CA GLN A 149 8.87 5.75 -13.51
C GLN A 149 9.85 4.58 -13.53
N PRO A 150 9.65 3.58 -12.65
CA PRO A 150 10.50 2.40 -12.68
C PRO A 150 10.28 1.62 -13.97
N THR A 151 11.33 0.93 -14.41
CA THR A 151 11.29 0.02 -15.57
C THR A 151 10.61 -1.32 -15.27
N TYR A 152 10.09 -1.51 -14.04
CA TYR A 152 9.43 -2.73 -13.59
C TYR A 152 7.93 -2.52 -13.35
N LEU A 153 7.17 -3.61 -13.39
CA LEU A 153 5.74 -3.60 -13.13
C LEU A 153 5.49 -3.21 -11.66
N ARG A 154 4.95 -2.01 -11.44
CA ARG A 154 4.71 -1.46 -10.09
C ARG A 154 3.26 -1.10 -9.81
N GLY A 155 2.43 -0.93 -10.84
CA GLY A 155 1.03 -0.51 -10.67
C GLY A 155 0.46 0.15 -11.91
N VAL A 156 -0.59 0.95 -11.71
CA VAL A 156 -1.27 1.70 -12.78
C VAL A 156 -1.44 3.17 -12.40
N GLY A 157 -1.48 4.05 -13.40
CA GLY A 157 -1.51 5.50 -13.23
C GLY A 157 -2.89 6.13 -13.37
N TRP A 158 -2.88 7.44 -13.64
CA TRP A 158 -4.07 8.30 -13.72
C TRP A 158 -5.03 7.93 -14.86
N ASP A 159 -4.48 7.47 -15.98
CA ASP A 159 -5.23 7.00 -17.15
C ASP A 159 -6.14 5.80 -16.82
N VAL A 160 -5.61 4.84 -16.08
CA VAL A 160 -6.37 3.68 -15.62
C VAL A 160 -7.37 4.08 -14.52
N LEU A 161 -6.98 4.99 -13.62
CA LEU A 161 -7.88 5.54 -12.60
C LEU A 161 -9.12 6.16 -13.23
N GLN A 162 -8.96 7.03 -14.23
CA GLN A 162 -10.08 7.67 -14.93
C GLN A 162 -11.03 6.67 -15.57
N THR A 163 -10.49 5.55 -16.07
CA THR A 163 -11.29 4.47 -16.66
C THR A 163 -12.20 3.81 -15.62
N PHE A 164 -11.71 3.58 -14.40
CA PHE A 164 -12.46 2.86 -13.36
C PHE A 164 -13.27 3.75 -12.42
N LEU A 165 -12.96 5.05 -12.33
CA LEU A 165 -13.59 5.98 -11.39
C LEU A 165 -15.13 5.93 -11.41
N PRO A 166 -15.83 5.90 -12.56
CA PRO A 166 -17.29 5.80 -12.55
C PRO A 166 -17.80 4.54 -11.83
N THR A 167 -17.16 3.39 -12.09
CA THR A 167 -17.56 2.12 -11.44
C THR A 167 -17.20 2.11 -9.96
N MET A 168 -16.03 2.65 -9.60
CA MET A 168 -15.61 2.75 -8.20
C MET A 168 -16.55 3.65 -7.39
N ARG A 169 -16.98 4.79 -7.95
CA ARG A 169 -17.98 5.66 -7.32
C ARG A 169 -19.29 4.93 -7.11
N ASP A 170 -19.80 4.23 -8.12
CA ASP A 170 -21.07 3.50 -8.04
C ASP A 170 -21.01 2.38 -6.99
N LEU A 171 -19.83 1.81 -6.74
CA LEU A 171 -19.60 0.79 -5.71
C LEU A 171 -19.25 1.36 -4.33
N GLY A 172 -19.08 2.68 -4.19
CA GLY A 172 -18.57 3.28 -2.94
C GLY A 172 -17.12 2.90 -2.60
N TRP A 173 -16.34 2.50 -3.60
CA TRP A 173 -14.97 2.01 -3.42
C TRP A 173 -13.98 3.13 -3.12
N VAL A 174 -12.95 2.76 -2.35
CA VAL A 174 -11.78 3.57 -2.09
C VAL A 174 -10.88 3.64 -3.33
N VAL A 175 -10.49 4.86 -3.69
CA VAL A 175 -9.36 5.14 -4.57
C VAL A 175 -8.10 5.28 -3.71
N GLN A 176 -7.27 4.24 -3.65
CA GLN A 176 -6.03 4.28 -2.88
C GLN A 176 -4.88 4.79 -3.75
N LEU A 177 -4.18 5.84 -3.31
CA LEU A 177 -3.11 6.49 -4.06
C LEU A 177 -1.78 6.36 -3.33
N TRP A 178 -0.78 5.77 -3.99
CA TRP A 178 0.61 5.95 -3.62
C TRP A 178 1.22 7.03 -4.51
N ILE A 179 1.45 8.20 -3.93
CA ILE A 179 1.88 9.41 -4.62
C ILE A 179 3.34 9.69 -4.27
N ASP A 180 4.19 9.94 -5.27
CA ASP A 180 5.50 10.55 -5.06
C ASP A 180 5.30 11.94 -4.46
N TRP A 181 5.83 12.18 -3.26
CA TRP A 181 5.66 13.47 -2.57
C TRP A 181 6.04 14.68 -3.44
N ARG A 182 7.01 14.54 -4.35
CA ARG A 182 7.44 15.62 -5.26
C ARG A 182 6.36 16.04 -6.25
N LEU A 183 5.41 15.16 -6.55
CA LEU A 183 4.35 15.38 -7.51
C LEU A 183 3.14 16.07 -6.87
N LEU A 184 2.84 15.81 -5.60
CA LEU A 184 1.59 16.26 -4.98
C LEU A 184 1.36 17.79 -5.09
N PRO A 185 2.35 18.68 -4.88
CA PRO A 185 2.14 20.12 -5.05
C PRO A 185 1.60 20.52 -6.42
N ASP A 186 1.98 19.79 -7.47
CA ASP A 186 1.60 20.08 -8.86
C ASP A 186 0.24 19.50 -9.24
N ILE A 187 -0.27 18.51 -8.50
CA ILE A 187 -1.55 17.81 -8.79
C ILE A 187 -2.59 17.94 -7.68
N VAL A 188 -2.39 18.87 -6.75
CA VAL A 188 -3.20 18.99 -5.53
C VAL A 188 -4.67 19.26 -5.83
N ASP A 189 -4.96 20.05 -6.87
CA ASP A 189 -6.32 20.40 -7.28
C ASP A 189 -7.04 19.23 -7.95
N GLU A 190 -6.32 18.40 -8.70
CA GLU A 190 -6.82 17.15 -9.28
C GLU A 190 -7.15 16.13 -8.19
N VAL A 191 -6.27 15.98 -7.19
CA VAL A 191 -6.52 15.11 -6.04
C VAL A 191 -7.70 15.62 -5.22
N ALA A 192 -7.83 16.94 -5.02
CA ALA A 192 -8.99 17.55 -4.37
C ALA A 192 -10.29 17.29 -5.16
N ALA A 193 -10.25 17.41 -6.49
CA ALA A 193 -11.39 17.14 -7.37
C ALA A 193 -11.81 15.66 -7.34
N LEU A 194 -10.84 14.75 -7.20
CA LEU A 194 -11.09 13.33 -7.02
C LEU A 194 -11.75 13.04 -5.66
N GLY A 195 -11.25 13.66 -4.58
CA GLY A 195 -11.81 13.53 -3.23
C GLY A 195 -13.26 13.99 -3.09
N ARG A 196 -13.72 14.88 -3.98
CA ARG A 196 -15.14 15.30 -4.08
C ARG A 196 -16.03 14.26 -4.76
N GLN A 197 -15.46 13.26 -5.44
CA GLN A 197 -16.19 12.27 -6.23
C GLN A 197 -16.22 10.88 -5.59
N ALA A 198 -15.14 10.50 -4.88
CA ALA A 198 -15.00 9.19 -4.25
C ALA A 198 -14.08 9.29 -3.02
N PRO A 199 -14.15 8.33 -2.07
CA PRO A 199 -13.19 8.26 -0.97
C PRO A 199 -11.76 8.04 -1.51
N VAL A 200 -10.87 9.00 -1.27
CA VAL A 200 -9.45 8.92 -1.65
C VAL A 200 -8.60 8.63 -0.42
N VAL A 201 -7.76 7.59 -0.47
CA VAL A 201 -6.83 7.26 0.61
C VAL A 201 -5.39 7.41 0.11
N VAL A 202 -4.63 8.31 0.71
CA VAL A 202 -3.21 8.53 0.41
C VAL A 202 -2.35 7.64 1.28
N ASP A 203 -1.46 6.87 0.64
CA ASP A 203 -0.56 5.93 1.32
C ASP A 203 0.63 6.64 2.01
N HIS A 204 0.99 6.12 3.18
CA HIS A 204 2.29 6.31 3.86
C HIS A 204 2.77 7.76 4.02
N VAL A 205 1.85 8.73 4.17
CA VAL A 205 2.20 10.17 4.24
C VAL A 205 3.14 10.58 3.09
N LEU A 206 2.80 10.12 1.87
CA LEU A 206 3.55 10.33 0.63
C LEU A 206 4.94 9.68 0.58
N SER A 207 5.31 8.89 1.60
CA SER A 207 6.69 8.47 1.82
C SER A 207 7.67 9.66 1.79
N LEU A 208 7.22 10.81 2.31
CA LEU A 208 8.03 12.02 2.38
C LEU A 208 9.19 11.78 3.37
N PRO A 209 10.46 11.99 2.99
CA PRO A 209 11.58 11.84 3.91
C PRO A 209 11.48 12.80 5.10
N ALA A 210 11.74 12.31 6.31
CA ALA A 210 11.65 13.06 7.56
C ALA A 210 12.54 14.32 7.54
N SER A 211 13.71 14.23 6.90
CA SER A 211 14.64 15.33 6.68
C SER A 211 14.07 16.53 5.90
N ARG A 212 12.94 16.36 5.19
CA ARG A 212 12.19 17.46 4.55
C ARG A 212 11.38 18.27 5.56
N GLY A 213 10.98 17.63 6.66
CA GLY A 213 10.25 18.24 7.76
C GLY A 213 8.78 18.55 7.46
N ALA A 214 8.03 18.84 8.52
CA ALA A 214 6.60 19.11 8.45
C ALA A 214 6.23 20.46 7.80
N SER A 215 7.20 21.30 7.46
CA SER A 215 6.96 22.54 6.69
C SER A 215 7.10 22.35 5.18
N ASP A 216 7.42 21.14 4.72
CA ASP A 216 7.57 20.86 3.30
C ASP A 216 6.25 21.13 2.53
N PRO A 217 6.30 21.76 1.33
CA PRO A 217 5.10 22.04 0.54
C PRO A 217 4.24 20.82 0.23
N ALA A 218 4.85 19.65 0.01
CA ALA A 218 4.10 18.42 -0.25
C ALA A 218 3.34 17.94 0.99
N PHE A 219 3.97 17.98 2.16
CA PHE A 219 3.29 17.66 3.41
C PHE A 219 2.16 18.65 3.70
N GLN A 220 2.41 19.96 3.53
CA GLN A 220 1.39 20.99 3.73
C GLN A 220 0.21 20.85 2.76
N ALA A 221 0.46 20.41 1.52
CA ALA A 221 -0.60 20.07 0.58
C ALA A 221 -1.45 18.88 1.06
N LEU A 222 -0.82 17.79 1.53
CA LEU A 222 -1.55 16.66 2.11
C LEU A 222 -2.35 17.08 3.36
N LEU A 223 -1.72 17.83 4.26
CA LEU A 223 -2.32 18.31 5.49
C LEU A 223 -3.58 19.15 5.19
N ARG A 224 -3.52 20.02 4.18
CA ARG A 224 -4.68 20.79 3.71
C ARG A 224 -5.80 19.88 3.22
N LEU A 225 -5.49 18.92 2.34
CA LEU A 225 -6.51 18.00 1.78
C LEU A 225 -7.17 17.15 2.87
N VAL A 226 -6.41 16.72 3.87
CA VAL A 226 -6.90 15.98 5.05
C VAL A 226 -7.76 16.89 5.94
N GLY A 227 -7.29 18.09 6.25
CA GLY A 227 -8.01 19.08 7.06
C GLY A 227 -9.35 19.49 6.46
N GLU A 228 -9.40 19.68 5.14
CA GLU A 228 -10.64 19.97 4.39
C GLU A 228 -11.56 18.76 4.24
N GLY A 229 -11.14 17.57 4.69
CA GLY A 229 -11.93 16.35 4.60
C GLY A 229 -12.03 15.77 3.19
N LEU A 230 -11.18 16.19 2.26
CA LEU A 230 -11.20 15.76 0.86
C LEU A 230 -10.50 14.41 0.66
N VAL A 231 -9.47 14.12 1.45
CA VAL A 231 -8.74 12.85 1.39
C VAL A 231 -8.54 12.26 2.77
N TYR A 232 -8.25 10.96 2.79
CA TYR A 232 -7.76 10.24 3.95
C TYR A 232 -6.25 10.02 3.81
N ALA A 233 -5.54 9.86 4.93
CA ALA A 233 -4.12 9.50 4.94
C ALA A 233 -3.86 8.29 5.85
N LYS A 234 -2.97 7.39 5.38
CA LYS A 234 -2.50 6.25 6.18
C LYS A 234 -1.25 6.62 6.98
N LEU A 235 -1.37 6.61 8.31
CA LEU A 235 -0.28 6.65 9.29
C LEU A 235 0.39 5.27 9.31
N SER A 236 1.32 5.04 8.39
CA SER A 236 1.93 3.73 8.13
C SER A 236 3.34 3.91 7.56
N ALA A 237 4.13 2.83 7.60
CA ALA A 237 5.44 2.75 6.96
C ALA A 237 6.40 3.88 7.36
N GLN A 238 6.55 4.12 8.67
CA GLN A 238 7.48 5.12 9.22
C GLN A 238 8.93 4.86 8.77
N ASN A 239 9.29 3.58 8.60
CA ASN A 239 10.55 3.11 8.01
C ASN A 239 10.83 3.62 6.59
N ARG A 240 9.81 3.99 5.82
CA ARG A 240 10.00 4.56 4.46
C ARG A 240 10.34 6.05 4.49
N GLN A 241 10.11 6.71 5.63
CA GLN A 241 10.21 8.16 5.79
C GLN A 241 11.40 8.53 6.68
N SER A 242 11.65 7.75 7.72
CA SER A 242 12.58 8.05 8.80
C SER A 242 14.03 7.69 8.48
N ASP A 243 14.93 8.57 8.90
CA ASP A 243 16.36 8.33 8.98
C ASP A 243 16.75 7.72 10.36
N ASP A 244 15.94 7.96 11.41
CA ASP A 244 16.02 7.32 12.74
C ASP A 244 15.12 6.07 12.84
N ARG A 245 15.53 4.98 12.18
CA ARG A 245 14.70 3.75 12.07
C ARG A 245 14.56 2.95 13.37
N ASP A 246 15.28 3.32 14.41
CA ASP A 246 15.14 2.70 15.74
C ASP A 246 13.98 3.32 16.53
N ARG A 247 13.79 4.63 16.42
CA ARG A 247 12.81 5.38 17.25
C ARG A 247 11.69 6.04 16.47
N TYR A 248 11.92 6.39 15.21
CA TYR A 248 11.00 7.14 14.35
C TYR A 248 10.63 8.55 14.87
N ASP A 249 11.42 9.12 15.79
CA ASP A 249 11.11 10.42 16.39
C ASP A 249 11.12 11.58 15.37
N ASP A 250 11.87 11.42 14.28
CA ASP A 250 11.99 12.39 13.20
C ASP A 250 10.73 12.52 12.32
N VAL A 251 9.90 11.48 12.22
CA VAL A 251 8.62 11.52 11.50
C VAL A 251 7.44 11.95 12.38
N ARG A 252 7.61 11.91 13.71
CA ARG A 252 6.57 12.26 14.69
C ARG A 252 5.91 13.62 14.45
N PRO A 253 6.63 14.72 14.12
CA PRO A 253 5.99 16.02 13.90
C PRO A 253 4.95 16.02 12.77
N MET A 254 5.20 15.28 11.68
CA MET A 254 4.25 15.14 10.57
C MET A 254 3.01 14.35 11.00
N HIS A 255 3.22 13.28 11.77
CA HIS A 255 2.13 12.48 12.31
C HIS A 255 1.22 13.30 13.24
N GLU A 256 1.80 14.02 14.20
CA GLU A 256 1.04 14.84 15.16
C GLU A 256 0.24 15.96 14.47
N GLN A 257 0.78 16.60 13.43
CA GLN A 257 0.05 17.61 12.66
C GLN A 257 -1.16 17.01 11.93
N LEU A 258 -1.03 15.83 11.32
CA LEU A 258 -2.16 15.14 10.69
C LEU A 258 -3.26 14.81 11.72
N VAL A 259 -2.87 14.24 12.87
CA VAL A 259 -3.78 13.88 13.95
C VAL A 259 -4.51 15.10 14.49
N ALA A 260 -3.80 16.22 14.67
CA ALA A 260 -4.40 17.48 15.11
C ALA A 260 -5.33 18.10 14.06
N SER A 261 -5.06 17.88 12.76
CA SER A 261 -5.81 18.45 11.66
C SER A 261 -7.19 17.79 11.49
N ASN A 262 -7.24 16.48 11.31
CA ASN A 262 -8.50 15.77 11.11
C ASN A 262 -8.39 14.25 11.38
N PRO A 263 -8.63 13.77 12.61
CA PRO A 263 -8.49 12.35 12.94
C PRO A 263 -9.54 11.46 12.24
N GLU A 264 -10.69 12.00 11.83
CA GLU A 264 -11.70 11.25 11.06
C GLU A 264 -11.25 10.94 9.62
N ARG A 265 -10.12 11.51 9.20
CA ARG A 265 -9.50 11.27 7.89
C ARG A 265 -8.22 10.46 7.98
N LEU A 266 -7.95 9.83 9.13
CA LEU A 266 -6.75 9.04 9.33
C LEU A 266 -7.07 7.56 9.50
N LEU A 267 -6.14 6.75 9.02
CA LEU A 267 -6.10 5.31 9.10
C LEU A 267 -4.71 4.92 9.61
N TRP A 268 -4.60 3.83 10.38
CA TRP A 268 -3.30 3.25 10.71
C TRP A 268 -3.10 1.93 9.95
N GLY A 269 -1.86 1.62 9.57
CA GLY A 269 -1.53 0.34 8.95
C GLY A 269 -0.10 -0.08 9.21
N SER A 270 0.13 -1.38 9.30
CA SER A 270 1.44 -1.96 9.61
C SER A 270 2.44 -1.79 8.46
N ASP A 271 1.95 -1.83 7.22
CA ASP A 271 2.76 -2.03 6.00
C ASP A 271 3.50 -3.39 5.99
N TRP A 272 3.04 -4.35 6.80
CA TRP A 272 3.54 -5.71 6.81
C TRP A 272 3.41 -6.32 5.40
N PRO A 273 4.43 -7.01 4.86
CA PRO A 273 5.63 -7.51 5.52
C PRO A 273 6.89 -6.64 5.25
N HIS A 274 6.73 -5.32 5.13
CA HIS A 274 7.83 -4.34 5.11
C HIS A 274 8.77 -4.42 3.90
N THR A 275 8.22 -4.46 2.68
CA THR A 275 8.95 -4.77 1.43
C THR A 275 10.09 -3.83 1.02
N SER A 276 10.33 -2.73 1.75
CA SER A 276 11.44 -1.80 1.49
C SER A 276 12.39 -1.64 2.67
N SER A 277 12.34 -2.55 3.64
CA SER A 277 13.27 -2.54 4.76
C SER A 277 14.41 -3.52 4.54
N PRO A 278 15.68 -3.10 4.71
CA PRO A 278 16.77 -4.04 4.85
C PRO A 278 16.62 -4.81 6.16
N ALA A 279 17.23 -6.00 6.24
CA ALA A 279 17.02 -6.95 7.34
C ALA A 279 17.44 -6.41 8.72
N ASP A 280 18.51 -5.62 8.75
CA ASP A 280 19.09 -4.98 9.95
C ASP A 280 18.24 -3.83 10.50
N LEU A 281 17.36 -3.27 9.67
CA LEU A 281 16.46 -2.17 10.03
C LEU A 281 14.98 -2.56 9.83
N MET A 282 14.68 -3.85 10.01
CA MET A 282 13.33 -4.37 9.86
C MET A 282 12.43 -3.85 11.00
N PRO A 283 11.27 -3.26 10.71
CA PRO A 283 10.38 -2.78 11.75
C PRO A 283 9.85 -3.93 12.62
N ASP A 284 9.71 -3.66 13.91
CA ASP A 284 8.95 -4.52 14.82
C ASP A 284 7.49 -4.03 14.84
N ASP A 285 6.58 -4.86 14.31
CA ASP A 285 5.15 -4.55 14.24
C ASP A 285 4.53 -4.23 15.61
N GLY A 286 5.00 -4.88 16.67
CA GLY A 286 4.57 -4.59 18.04
C GLY A 286 5.05 -3.23 18.53
N ALA A 287 6.24 -2.81 18.08
CA ALA A 287 6.72 -1.46 18.34
C ALA A 287 5.92 -0.39 17.60
N LEU A 288 5.50 -0.65 16.37
CA LEU A 288 4.67 0.28 15.59
C LEU A 288 3.31 0.51 16.25
N VAL A 289 2.71 -0.52 16.87
CA VAL A 289 1.46 -0.38 17.65
C VAL A 289 1.67 0.49 18.89
N ASP A 290 2.75 0.28 19.63
CA ASP A 290 3.07 1.11 20.79
C ASP A 290 3.38 2.56 20.42
N LEU A 291 4.02 2.81 19.27
CA LEU A 291 4.24 4.17 18.78
C LEU A 291 2.93 4.90 18.50
N LEU A 292 1.93 4.22 17.92
CA LEU A 292 0.61 4.81 17.72
C LEU A 292 -0.02 5.21 19.06
N GLU A 293 0.09 4.37 20.09
CA GLU A 293 -0.41 4.68 21.44
C GLU A 293 0.25 5.94 22.00
N GLN A 294 1.58 6.01 21.92
CA GLN A 294 2.38 7.12 22.43
C GLN A 294 2.11 8.43 21.70
N TRP A 295 1.94 8.39 20.36
CA TRP A 295 1.78 9.59 19.53
C TRP A 295 0.31 10.05 19.43
N VAL A 296 -0.64 9.20 19.79
CA VAL A 296 -2.08 9.53 19.86
C VAL A 296 -2.60 9.21 21.26
N PRO A 297 -2.28 10.02 22.29
CA PRO A 297 -2.61 9.69 23.68
C PRO A 297 -4.13 9.65 23.97
N CYS A 298 -4.94 10.34 23.16
CA CYS A 298 -6.39 10.32 23.30
C CYS A 298 -7.01 9.01 22.79
N ALA A 299 -7.62 8.23 23.69
CA ALA A 299 -8.24 6.96 23.36
C ALA A 299 -9.34 7.06 22.29
N ALA A 300 -10.21 8.07 22.37
CA ALA A 300 -11.28 8.29 21.38
C ALA A 300 -10.72 8.62 19.98
N THR A 301 -9.60 9.34 19.92
CA THR A 301 -8.89 9.60 18.67
C THR A 301 -8.33 8.29 18.09
N ARG A 302 -7.68 7.46 18.91
CA ARG A 302 -7.20 6.13 18.47
C ARG A 302 -8.33 5.24 17.97
N GLU A 303 -9.46 5.22 18.66
CA GLU A 303 -10.65 4.45 18.25
C GLU A 303 -11.20 4.95 16.91
N THR A 304 -11.23 6.27 16.69
CA THR A 304 -11.58 6.84 15.38
C THR A 304 -10.66 6.32 14.27
N ILE A 305 -9.35 6.37 14.48
CA ILE A 305 -8.33 5.98 13.48
C ILE A 305 -8.35 4.47 13.21
N LEU A 306 -8.48 3.65 14.27
CA LEU A 306 -8.36 2.19 14.18
C LEU A 306 -9.68 1.47 13.90
N VAL A 307 -10.83 2.06 14.27
CA VAL A 307 -12.13 1.39 14.24
C VAL A 307 -13.09 2.10 13.30
N HIS A 308 -13.43 3.35 13.59
CA HIS A 308 -14.54 4.03 12.91
C HIS A 308 -14.21 4.41 11.47
N THR A 309 -13.02 4.94 11.21
CA THR A 309 -12.61 5.32 9.86
C THR A 309 -12.47 4.11 8.94
N PRO A 310 -11.77 3.02 9.32
CA PRO A 310 -11.76 1.78 8.53
C PRO A 310 -13.15 1.16 8.35
N GLN A 311 -14.00 1.18 9.40
CA GLN A 311 -15.38 0.69 9.31
C GLN A 311 -16.16 1.43 8.23
N ARG A 312 -16.08 2.77 8.24
CA ARG A 312 -16.77 3.63 7.26
C ARG A 312 -16.27 3.40 5.84
N LEU A 313 -14.99 3.07 5.64
CA LEU A 313 -14.44 2.91 4.29
C LEU A 313 -14.58 1.50 3.72
N PHE A 314 -14.45 0.46 4.53
CA PHE A 314 -14.29 -0.91 4.01
C PHE A 314 -15.38 -1.89 4.48
N TRP A 315 -16.09 -1.58 5.56
CA TRP A 315 -17.16 -2.44 6.12
C TRP A 315 -18.56 -1.82 6.08
N HIS A 316 -18.72 -0.67 5.42
CA HIS A 316 -20.04 -0.12 5.17
C HIS A 316 -20.78 -0.93 4.09
N ARG A 317 -22.06 -1.18 4.35
CA ARG A 317 -23.11 -1.52 3.39
C ARG A 317 -24.39 -0.88 3.89
#